data_AF-G5SNQ3-F1
#
_entry.id   AF-G5SNQ3-F1
#
_cell.length_a   1.000
_cell.length_b   1.000
_cell.length_c   1.000
_cell.angle_alpha   90.00
_cell.angle_beta   90.00
_cell.angle_gamma   90.00
#
_symmetry.space_group_name_H-M   'P 1'
#
loop_
_entity.id
_entity.type
_entity.pdbx_description
1 polymer ?
#
loop_
_entity_poly.entity_id
_entity_poly.type
_entity_poly.pdbx_seq_one_letter_code
_entity_poly.pdbx_strand_id
1 'polypeptide(L)' 'MFFHKNFPHTRQLESKDCGPACLQMICKYYGSFYELEFLRELTGIRKEGISVYDYVVAAEKLGLRSQAFSMSY' A
#
# COMPACT_ATOMS: atom_id res chain seq x y z
N MET A 1 -11.09 -5.50 -24.95
CA MET A 1 -10.25 -4.31 -25.20
C MET A 1 -9.43 -4.05 -23.94
N PHE A 2 -8.24 -4.63 -23.85
CA PHE A 2 -7.35 -4.46 -22.70
C PHE A 2 -6.56 -3.17 -22.91
N PHE A 3 -7.18 -2.02 -22.61
CA PHE A 3 -6.45 -0.77 -22.51
C PHE A 3 -5.33 -0.99 -21.49
N HIS A 4 -4.08 -0.81 -21.91
CA HIS A 4 -2.95 -0.68 -21.00
C HIS A 4 -3.24 0.53 -20.10
N LYS A 5 -3.91 0.30 -18.97
CA LYS A 5 -4.08 1.32 -17.95
C LYS A 5 -2.69 1.56 -17.35
N ASN A 6 -2.20 2.78 -17.48
CA ASN A 6 -1.00 3.22 -16.78
C ASN A 6 -1.09 2.81 -15.30
N PHE A 7 0.04 2.43 -14.71
CA PHE A 7 0.07 2.09 -13.29
C PHE A 7 -0.45 3.31 -12.49
N PRO A 8 -1.47 3.13 -11.64
CA PRO A 8 -2.10 4.23 -10.95
C PRO A 8 -1.09 4.90 -10.02
N HIS A 9 -1.11 6.23 -9.98
CA HIS A 9 -0.31 7.02 -9.06
C HIS A 9 -1.20 7.59 -7.96
N THR A 10 -0.76 7.43 -6.72
CA THR A 10 -1.36 8.06 -5.54
C THR A 10 -0.33 8.98 -4.92
N ARG A 11 -0.67 10.27 -4.81
CA ARG A 11 0.15 11.23 -4.09
C ARG A 11 -0.01 11.00 -2.58
N GLN A 12 1.09 10.83 -1.87
CA GLN A 12 1.09 10.85 -0.40
C GLN A 12 0.68 12.24 0.11
N LEU A 13 -0.25 12.30 1.06
CA LEU A 13 -0.75 13.56 1.61
C LEU A 13 0.15 14.06 2.75
N GLU A 14 0.61 13.14 3.58
CA GLU A 14 1.57 13.40 4.65
C GLU A 14 2.93 12.75 4.39
N SER A 15 3.95 13.16 5.14
CA SER A 15 5.32 12.65 5.01
C SER A 15 5.45 11.14 5.30
N LYS A 16 4.54 10.58 6.10
CA LYS A 16 4.55 9.17 6.55
C LYS A 16 3.57 8.28 5.78
N ASP A 17 2.86 8.83 4.80
CA ASP A 17 1.87 8.09 4.01
C ASP A 17 2.49 7.27 2.87
N CYS A 18 3.82 7.18 2.78
CA CYS A 18 4.48 6.43 1.70
C CYS A 18 3.99 4.98 1.62
N GLY A 19 3.77 4.33 2.78
CA GLY A 19 3.20 2.99 2.86
C GLY A 19 1.75 2.90 2.33
N PRO A 20 0.77 3.55 2.98
CA PRO A 20 -0.62 3.55 2.54
C PRO A 20 -0.80 3.98 1.09
N ALA A 21 -0.05 4.99 0.61
CA ALA A 21 -0.10 5.44 -0.77
C ALA A 21 0.33 4.33 -1.74
N CYS A 22 1.43 3.62 -1.44
CA CYS A 22 1.87 2.47 -2.22
C CYS A 22 0.83 1.34 -2.25
N LEU A 23 0.22 1.01 -1.10
CA LEU A 23 -0.85 0.00 -1.06
C LEU A 23 -2.04 0.43 -1.91
N GLN A 24 -2.43 1.71 -1.86
CA GLN A 24 -3.53 2.21 -2.66
C GLN A 24 -3.25 2.07 -4.17
N MET A 25 -2.02 2.35 -4.61
CA MET A 25 -1.63 2.16 -6.01
C MET A 25 -1.71 0.68 -6.42
N ILE A 26 -1.20 -0.23 -5.59
CA ILE A 26 -1.27 -1.68 -5.85
C ILE A 26 -2.73 -2.14 -5.93
N CYS A 27 -3.57 -1.77 -4.97
CA CYS A 27 -4.99 -2.13 -4.99
C CYS A 27 -5.71 -1.58 -6.23
N LYS A 28 -5.48 -0.30 -6.56
CA LYS A 28 -6.07 0.35 -7.75
C LYS A 28 -5.67 -0.38 -9.03
N TYR A 29 -4.44 -0.88 -9.10
CA TYR A 29 -3.95 -1.62 -10.25
C TYR A 29 -4.69 -2.95 -10.42
N TYR A 30 -4.99 -3.65 -9.32
CA TYR A 30 -5.76 -4.89 -9.32
C TYR A 30 -7.29 -4.69 -9.35
N GLY A 31 -7.77 -3.46 -9.47
CA GLY A 31 -9.20 -3.14 -9.64
C GLY A 31 -9.98 -2.85 -8.37
N SER A 32 -9.30 -2.68 -7.23
CA SER A 32 -9.90 -2.32 -5.94
C SER A 32 -9.51 -0.91 -5.51
N PHE A 33 -10.46 -0.14 -4.97
CA PHE A 33 -10.20 1.20 -4.44
C PHE A 33 -10.48 1.23 -2.93
N TYR A 34 -9.53 1.79 -2.18
CA TYR A 34 -9.63 2.03 -0.76
C TYR A 34 -9.23 3.47 -0.48
N GLU A 35 -9.96 4.16 0.38
CA GLU A 35 -9.59 5.51 0.81
C GLU A 35 -8.25 5.52 1.54
N LEU A 36 -7.48 6.60 1.38
CA LEU A 36 -6.15 6.66 1.98
C LEU A 36 -6.22 6.60 3.52
N GLU A 37 -7.26 7.20 4.11
CA GLU A 37 -7.48 7.18 5.56
C GLU A 37 -7.72 5.76 6.08
N PHE A 38 -8.54 4.96 5.38
CA PHE A 38 -8.75 3.55 5.72
C PHE A 38 -7.43 2.77 5.68
N LEU A 39 -6.58 3.03 4.69
CA LEU A 39 -5.26 2.38 4.60
C LEU A 39 -4.29 2.86 5.69
N ARG A 40 -4.38 4.13 6.13
CA ARG A 40 -3.62 4.66 7.28
C ARG A 40 -3.98 3.94 8.56
N GLU A 41 -5.28 3.76 8.82
CA GLU A 41 -5.77 3.00 9.97
C GLU A 41 -5.38 1.52 9.88
N LEU A 42 -5.53 0.91 8.71
CA LEU A 42 -5.24 -0.51 8.49
C LEU A 42 -3.76 -0.85 8.70
N THR A 43 -2.86 0.04 8.26
CA THR A 43 -1.41 -0.11 8.43
C THR A 43 -0.92 0.32 9.81
N GLY A 44 -1.76 1.00 10.60
CA GLY A 44 -1.43 1.43 11.96
C GLY A 44 -0.24 2.39 12.03
N ILE A 45 -0.23 3.43 11.17
CA ILE A 45 0.85 4.43 11.12
C ILE A 45 1.20 4.95 12.52
N ARG A 46 2.49 4.89 12.85
CA ARG A 46 3.06 5.44 14.09
C ARG A 46 3.86 6.71 13.79
N LYS A 47 4.42 7.32 14.83
CA LYS A 47 5.30 8.49 14.65
C LYS A 47 6.51 8.17 13.79
N GLU A 48 6.98 6.93 13.78
CA GLU A 48 8.15 6.48 13.02
C GLU A 48 7.78 6.04 11.59
N GLY A 49 6.49 6.00 11.26
CA GLY A 49 5.96 5.43 10.01
C GLY A 49 5.38 4.04 10.24
N ILE A 50 5.52 3.18 9.23
CA ILE A 50 5.04 1.79 9.26
C ILE A 50 6.21 0.81 9.26
N SER A 51 6.05 -0.32 9.94
CA SER A 51 7.00 -1.43 9.82
C SER A 51 6.69 -2.28 8.59
N VAL A 52 7.68 -3.02 8.09
CA VAL A 52 7.46 -3.99 7.00
C VAL A 52 6.47 -5.08 7.41
N TYR A 53 6.47 -5.47 8.70
CA TYR A 53 5.52 -6.45 9.24
C TYR A 53 4.07 -5.93 9.13
N ASP A 54 3.81 -4.71 9.60
CA ASP A 54 2.48 -4.10 9.53
C ASP A 54 2.00 -3.95 8.08
N TYR A 55 2.93 -3.65 7.17
CA TYR A 55 2.65 -3.55 5.75
C TYR A 55 2.17 -4.86 5.13
N VAL A 56 2.87 -5.97 5.44
CA VAL A 56 2.52 -7.33 4.99
C VAL A 56 1.15 -7.72 5.54
N VAL A 57 0.92 -7.52 6.83
CA VAL A 57 -0.38 -7.83 7.47
C VAL A 57 -1.52 -7.01 6.86
N ALA A 58 -1.29 -5.72 6.58
CA ALA A 58 -2.28 -4.87 5.92
C ALA A 58 -2.58 -5.36 4.49
N ALA A 59 -1.55 -5.73 3.71
CA ALA A 59 -1.72 -6.27 2.37
C ALA A 59 -2.54 -7.57 2.38
N GLU A 60 -2.28 -8.48 3.31
CA GLU A 60 -3.03 -9.73 3.45
C GLU A 60 -4.49 -9.51 3.82
N LYS A 61 -4.78 -8.53 4.70
CA LYS A 61 -6.17 -8.12 5.03
C LYS A 61 -6.92 -7.55 3.83
N LEU A 62 -6.20 -6.99 2.85
CA LEU A 62 -6.77 -6.51 1.58
C LEU A 62 -6.93 -7.64 0.53
N GLY A 63 -6.61 -8.88 0.89
CA GLY A 63 -6.71 -10.04 0.01
C GLY A 63 -5.50 -10.21 -0.92
N LEU A 64 -4.40 -9.50 -0.67
CA LEU A 64 -3.16 -9.66 -1.42
C LEU A 64 -2.31 -10.77 -0.80
N ARG A 65 -1.67 -11.59 -1.63
CA ARG A 65 -0.61 -12.49 -1.17
C ARG A 65 0.71 -11.72 -1.16
N SER A 66 1.34 -11.56 0.00
CA SER A 66 2.55 -10.75 0.15
C SER A 66 3.69 -11.54 0.82
N GLN A 67 4.94 -11.14 0.53
CA GLN A 67 6.14 -11.72 1.13
C GLN A 67 7.23 -10.65 1.22
N ALA A 68 7.92 -10.59 2.36
CA ALA A 68 9.02 -9.67 2.59
C ALA A 68 10.37 -10.35 2.34
N PHE A 69 11.30 -9.63 1.72
CA PHE A 69 12.64 -10.12 1.43
C PHE A 69 13.68 -9.10 1.91
N SER A 70 14.79 -9.59 2.44
CA SER A 70 15.99 -8.77 2.65
C SER A 70 16.88 -8.91 1.42
N MET A 71 17.30 -7.78 0.85
CA MET A 71 18.22 -7.76 -0.27
C MET A 71 19.55 -7.19 0.21
N SER A 72 20.62 -7.98 0.12
CA SER A 72 21.99 -7.51 0.27
C SER A 72 22.40 -6.90 -1.07
N TYR A 73 22.56 -5.58 -1.12
CA TYR A 73 23.10 -4.87 -2.27
C TYR A 73 24.62 -4.79 -2.18
#